data_AF-A0AAN4YA29-F1
#
_entry.id   AF-A0AAN4YA29-F1
#
_cell.length_a   1.000
_cell.length_b   1.000
_cell.length_c   1.000
_cell.angle_alpha   90.00
_cell.angle_beta   90.00
_cell.angle_gamma   90.00
#
_symmetry.space_group_name_H-M   'P 1'
#
loop_
_entity.id
_entity.type
_entity.pdbx_description
1 polymer ?
#
loop_
_entity_poly.entity_id
_entity_poly.type
_entity_poly.pdbx_seq_one_letter_code
_entity_poly.pdbx_strand_id
1 'polypeptide(L)'
;MLDGNMATANTGAMVMAMILVGFGGSMSVVGSRVASQASVPHQDVALAISLLALWSKIGRAIGSAIVAVIWADQMPKQLRKYLPSNATEADVKKLFGSPTSIRKLYGFDDPMRVGAVLAYRHALYYCLATALGLAFIPLIASLFQHNYFLGKSQNAVTNVGNDGLPLAETRRSELEPPKNKKEAFLRFWAGK
;
A
#
# COMPACT_ATOMS: atom_id res chain seq x y z
N MET A 1 1.33 8.42 -12.41
CA MET A 1 2.40 7.43 -12.12
C MET A 1 2.72 6.56 -13.33
N LEU A 2 1.71 6.14 -14.09
CA LEU A 2 1.86 5.47 -15.37
C LEU A 2 1.61 6.44 -16.54
N ASP A 3 2.25 6.16 -17.66
CA ASP A 3 2.09 6.81 -18.96
C ASP A 3 1.91 5.69 -20.00
N GLY A 4 0.65 5.29 -20.22
CA GLY A 4 0.31 4.07 -20.95
C GLY A 4 0.90 2.82 -20.30
N ASN A 5 1.66 2.04 -21.08
CA ASN A 5 2.33 0.81 -20.65
C ASN A 5 3.73 1.04 -20.04
N MET A 6 4.06 2.29 -19.66
CA MET A 6 5.35 2.68 -19.10
C MET A 6 5.17 3.49 -17.82
N ALA A 7 6.19 3.49 -16.96
CA ALA A 7 6.27 4.48 -15.88
C ALA A 7 6.44 5.90 -16.46
N THR A 8 5.85 6.91 -15.82
CA THR A 8 5.93 8.31 -16.30
C THR A 8 7.35 8.87 -16.27
N ALA A 9 7.68 9.73 -17.24
CA ALA A 9 8.95 10.49 -17.26
C ALA A 9 8.82 11.84 -16.54
N ASN A 10 7.60 12.33 -16.38
CA ASN A 10 7.34 13.67 -15.88
C ASN A 10 7.53 13.69 -14.36
N THR A 11 8.55 14.43 -13.92
CA THR A 11 8.88 14.61 -12.50
C THR A 11 7.69 15.11 -11.69
N GLY A 12 6.91 16.07 -12.22
CA GLY A 12 5.75 16.62 -11.51
C GLY A 12 4.66 15.56 -11.28
N ALA A 13 4.34 14.77 -12.30
CA ALA A 13 3.37 13.68 -12.19
C ALA A 13 3.85 12.55 -11.27
N MET A 14 5.16 12.31 -11.20
CA MET A 14 5.75 11.34 -10.28
C MET A 14 5.64 11.82 -8.82
N VAL A 15 6.02 13.08 -8.55
CA VAL A 15 5.95 13.67 -7.20
C VAL A 15 4.52 13.67 -6.68
N MET A 16 3.56 14.14 -7.49
CA MET A 16 2.15 14.15 -7.09
C MET A 16 1.61 12.76 -6.78
N ALA A 17 1.99 11.75 -7.59
CA ALA A 17 1.57 10.38 -7.32
C ALA A 17 2.17 9.82 -6.03
N MET A 18 3.44 10.11 -5.72
CA MET A 18 4.06 9.70 -4.46
C MET A 18 3.40 10.36 -3.24
N ILE A 19 3.00 11.63 -3.36
CA ILE A 19 2.25 12.33 -2.33
C ILE A 19 0.91 11.62 -2.06
N LEU A 20 0.14 11.32 -3.11
CA LEU A 20 -1.14 10.62 -2.99
C LEU A 20 -1.01 9.22 -2.37
N VAL A 21 0.00 8.45 -2.80
CA VAL A 21 0.31 7.14 -2.22
C VAL A 21 0.70 7.26 -0.75
N GLY A 22 1.49 8.28 -0.39
CA GLY A 22 1.85 8.57 1.00
C GLY A 22 0.64 8.89 1.86
N PHE A 23 -0.24 9.77 1.39
CA PHE A 23 -1.49 10.10 2.08
C PHE A 23 -2.37 8.86 2.27
N GLY A 24 -2.69 8.13 1.21
CA GLY A 24 -3.53 6.93 1.30
C GLY A 24 -2.94 5.86 2.22
N GLY A 25 -1.63 5.61 2.12
CA GLY A 25 -0.92 4.67 2.99
C GLY A 25 -0.97 5.09 4.46
N SER A 26 -0.77 6.38 4.75
CA SER A 26 -0.82 6.90 6.11
C SER A 26 -2.21 6.77 6.74
N MET A 27 -3.26 7.10 6.01
CA MET A 27 -4.65 7.01 6.48
C MET A 27 -5.03 5.57 6.80
N SER A 28 -4.67 4.62 5.93
CA SER A 28 -4.93 3.20 6.16
C SER A 28 -4.19 2.68 7.40
N VAL A 29 -2.91 2.98 7.54
CA VAL A 29 -2.10 2.50 8.69
C VAL A 29 -2.59 3.09 10.01
N VAL A 30 -2.89 4.39 10.05
CA VAL A 30 -3.40 5.04 11.27
C VAL A 30 -4.79 4.51 11.62
N GLY A 31 -5.68 4.38 10.62
CA GLY A 31 -7.02 3.83 10.80
C GLY A 31 -7.01 2.43 11.38
N SER A 32 -6.20 1.51 10.82
CA SER A 32 -6.08 0.14 11.34
C SER A 32 -5.48 0.08 12.74
N ARG A 33 -4.56 0.99 13.09
CA ARG A 33 -4.01 1.07 14.46
C ARG A 33 -5.07 1.48 15.46
N VAL A 34 -5.81 2.56 15.18
CA VAL A 34 -6.86 3.06 16.08
C VAL A 34 -8.00 2.04 16.21
N ALA A 35 -8.42 1.43 15.10
CA ALA A 35 -9.45 0.39 15.12
C ALA A 35 -9.03 -0.82 15.98
N SER A 36 -7.76 -1.26 15.86
CA SER A 36 -7.22 -2.34 16.68
C SER A 36 -7.21 -1.98 18.17
N GLN A 37 -6.76 -0.77 18.52
CA GLN A 37 -6.76 -0.27 19.91
C GLN A 37 -8.17 -0.17 20.50
N ALA A 38 -9.15 0.26 19.70
CA ALA A 38 -10.54 0.38 20.13
C ALA A 38 -11.21 -0.99 20.38
N SER A 39 -10.75 -2.05 19.71
CA SER A 39 -11.35 -3.38 19.75
C SER A 39 -10.97 -4.23 20.95
N VAL A 40 -9.99 -3.80 21.76
CA VAL A 40 -9.46 -4.60 22.88
C VAL A 40 -9.49 -3.84 24.21
N PRO A 41 -9.52 -4.56 25.35
CA PRO A 41 -9.28 -3.97 26.67
C PRO A 41 -7.92 -3.25 26.74
N HIS A 42 -7.82 -2.17 27.53
CA HIS A 42 -6.59 -1.37 27.62
C HIS A 42 -5.35 -2.20 28.00
N GLN A 43 -5.55 -3.23 28.82
CA GLN A 43 -4.52 -4.17 29.25
C GLN A 43 -3.91 -4.96 28.07
N ASP A 44 -4.69 -5.23 27.03
CA ASP A 44 -4.28 -6.05 25.88
C ASP A 44 -3.87 -5.23 24.65
N VAL A 45 -3.93 -3.90 24.73
CA VAL A 45 -3.58 -2.99 23.61
C VAL A 45 -2.16 -3.23 23.10
N ALA A 46 -1.20 -3.46 24.01
CA ALA A 46 0.18 -3.73 23.63
C ALA A 46 0.31 -5.01 22.79
N LEU A 47 -0.46 -6.05 23.13
CA LEU A 47 -0.51 -7.31 22.39
C LEU A 47 -1.17 -7.11 21.03
N ALA A 48 -2.30 -6.39 20.97
CA ALA A 48 -2.98 -6.10 19.71
C ALA A 48 -2.11 -5.31 18.72
N ILE A 49 -1.34 -4.34 19.21
CA ILE A 49 -0.41 -3.56 18.38
C ILE A 49 0.79 -4.38 17.93
N SER A 50 1.34 -5.24 18.78
CA SER A 50 2.46 -6.11 18.39
C SER A 50 2.04 -7.10 17.30
N LEU A 51 0.82 -7.64 17.40
CA LEU A 51 0.25 -8.51 16.37
C LEU A 51 0.01 -7.75 15.05
N LEU A 52 -0.53 -6.54 15.10
CA LEU A 52 -0.69 -5.70 13.91
C LEU A 52 0.66 -5.39 13.23
N ALA A 53 1.70 -5.12 14.02
CA ALA A 53 3.05 -4.90 13.51
C ALA A 53 3.62 -6.17 12.86
N LEU A 54 3.39 -7.34 13.46
CA LEU A 54 3.79 -8.63 12.89
C LEU A 54 3.12 -8.87 11.53
N TRP A 55 1.80 -8.70 11.43
CA TRP A 55 1.08 -8.80 10.16
C TRP A 55 1.60 -7.83 9.10
N SER A 56 1.95 -6.61 9.51
CA SER A 56 2.57 -5.63 8.62
C SER A 56 3.92 -6.09 8.08
N LYS A 57 4.73 -6.78 8.90
CA LYS A 57 6.01 -7.36 8.46
C LYS A 57 5.80 -8.51 7.47
N ILE A 58 4.82 -9.37 7.73
CA ILE A 58 4.47 -10.49 6.84
C ILE A 58 4.01 -9.94 5.47
N GLY A 59 3.09 -8.97 5.45
CA GLY A 59 2.62 -8.35 4.22
C GLY A 59 3.76 -7.71 3.41
N ARG A 60 4.70 -7.05 4.08
CA ARG A 60 5.90 -6.49 3.44
C ARG A 60 6.79 -7.58 2.83
N ALA A 61 7.00 -8.69 3.52
CA ALA A 61 7.79 -9.81 3.02
C ALA A 61 7.15 -10.41 1.76
N ILE A 62 5.84 -10.67 1.79
CA ILE A 62 5.08 -11.20 0.65
C ILE A 62 5.16 -10.23 -0.54
N GLY A 63 4.86 -8.95 -0.32
CA GLY A 63 4.93 -7.92 -1.36
C GLY A 63 6.31 -7.82 -1.99
N SER A 64 7.37 -7.87 -1.18
CA SER A 64 8.76 -7.85 -1.69
C SER A 64 9.10 -9.07 -2.51
N ALA A 65 8.61 -10.26 -2.14
CA ALA A 65 8.83 -11.50 -2.89
C ALA A 65 8.14 -11.46 -4.26
N ILE A 66 6.88 -10.99 -4.31
CA ILE A 66 6.14 -10.84 -5.57
C ILE A 66 6.88 -9.89 -6.53
N VAL A 67 7.28 -8.71 -6.04
CA VAL A 67 8.02 -7.73 -6.85
C VAL A 67 9.37 -8.29 -7.29
N ALA A 68 10.09 -9.02 -6.43
CA ALA A 68 11.37 -9.62 -6.77
C ALA A 68 11.25 -10.64 -7.92
N VAL A 69 10.22 -11.49 -7.90
CA VAL A 69 9.97 -12.47 -8.97
C VAL A 69 9.59 -11.78 -10.27
N ILE A 70 8.67 -10.81 -10.24
CA ILE A 70 8.28 -10.05 -11.43
C ILE A 70 9.49 -9.32 -12.03
N TRP A 71 10.30 -8.70 -11.17
CA TRP A 71 11.50 -8.00 -11.57
C TRP A 71 12.51 -8.93 -12.24
N ALA A 72 12.79 -10.08 -11.63
CA ALA A 72 13.73 -11.06 -12.16
C ALA A 72 13.28 -11.63 -13.51
N ASP A 73 11.98 -11.81 -13.74
CA ASP A 73 11.45 -12.30 -15.01
C ASP A 73 11.38 -11.21 -16.09
N GLN A 74 10.89 -10.02 -15.75
CA GLN A 74 10.60 -8.97 -16.74
C GLN A 74 11.81 -8.14 -17.11
N MET A 75 12.69 -7.78 -16.16
CA MET A 75 13.80 -6.87 -16.45
C MET A 75 14.72 -7.37 -17.56
N PRO A 76 15.20 -8.63 -17.56
CA PRO A 76 16.07 -9.12 -18.62
C PRO A 76 15.36 -9.13 -19.99
N LYS A 77 14.06 -9.44 -20.03
CA LYS A 77 13.25 -9.44 -21.26
C LYS A 77 13.13 -8.03 -21.84
N GLN A 78 12.85 -7.05 -21.00
CA GLN A 78 12.74 -5.65 -21.44
C GLN A 78 14.10 -5.08 -21.84
N LEU A 79 15.18 -5.43 -21.14
CA LEU A 79 16.54 -5.03 -21.53
C LEU A 79 16.88 -5.55 -22.93
N ARG A 80 16.67 -6.84 -23.21
CA ARG A 80 16.90 -7.40 -24.56
C ARG A 80 16.08 -6.71 -25.65
N LYS A 81 14.88 -6.23 -25.32
CA LYS A 81 13.97 -5.60 -26.28
C LYS A 81 14.37 -4.16 -26.62
N TYR A 82 14.83 -3.40 -25.62
CA TYR A 82 15.08 -1.96 -25.77
C TYR A 82 16.55 -1.58 -25.87
N LEU A 83 17.47 -2.51 -25.60
CA LEU A 83 18.89 -2.28 -25.86
C LEU A 83 19.15 -2.26 -27.39
N PRO A 84 20.12 -1.44 -27.84
CA PRO A 84 20.52 -1.40 -29.24
C PRO A 84 21.05 -2.77 -29.72
N SER A 85 20.99 -3.03 -31.03
CA SER A 85 21.40 -4.30 -31.65
C SER A 85 22.87 -4.67 -31.47
N ASN A 86 23.71 -3.71 -31.03
CA ASN A 86 25.11 -3.95 -30.68
C ASN A 86 25.30 -4.47 -29.24
N ALA A 87 24.24 -4.53 -28.43
CA ALA A 87 24.32 -4.96 -27.04
C ALA A 87 24.43 -6.50 -26.96
N THR A 88 25.41 -6.99 -26.22
CA THR A 88 25.62 -8.42 -26.04
C THR A 88 24.84 -8.91 -24.81
N GLU A 89 24.55 -10.22 -24.72
CA GLU A 89 23.96 -10.84 -23.51
C GLU A 89 24.80 -10.57 -22.23
N ALA A 90 26.10 -10.36 -22.37
CA ALA A 90 26.99 -9.94 -21.28
C ALA A 90 26.62 -8.54 -20.74
N ASP A 91 26.23 -7.62 -21.62
CA ASP A 91 25.79 -6.27 -21.24
C ASP A 91 24.45 -6.34 -20.52
N VAL A 92 23.51 -7.15 -21.01
CA VAL A 92 22.22 -7.39 -20.32
C VAL A 92 22.45 -7.86 -18.89
N LYS A 93 23.32 -8.85 -18.68
CA LYS A 93 23.64 -9.39 -17.35
C LYS A 93 24.34 -8.36 -16.47
N LYS A 94 25.24 -7.56 -17.04
CA LYS A 94 25.96 -6.48 -16.33
C LYS A 94 25.01 -5.36 -15.89
N LEU A 95 24.12 -4.93 -16.78
CA LEU A 95 23.14 -3.88 -16.49
C LEU A 95 22.07 -4.35 -15.49
N PHE A 96 21.64 -5.61 -15.57
CA PHE A 96 20.75 -6.21 -14.58
C PHE A 96 21.41 -6.34 -13.20
N GLY A 97 22.66 -6.81 -13.15
CA GLY A 97 23.39 -7.03 -11.90
C GLY A 97 23.84 -5.74 -11.21
N SER A 98 24.05 -4.65 -11.95
CA SER A 98 24.40 -3.35 -11.38
C SER A 98 23.73 -2.20 -12.15
N PRO A 99 22.59 -1.69 -11.63
CA PRO A 99 21.91 -0.52 -12.20
C PRO A 99 22.79 0.73 -12.21
N THR A 100 23.71 0.85 -11.25
CA THR A 100 24.62 2.00 -11.14
C THR A 100 25.61 2.09 -12.31
N SER A 101 25.88 0.96 -12.97
CA SER A 101 26.69 0.87 -14.18
C SER A 101 26.15 1.78 -15.29
N ILE A 102 24.83 1.83 -15.44
CA ILE A 102 24.15 2.60 -16.49
C ILE A 102 24.52 4.09 -16.38
N ARG A 103 24.56 4.61 -15.15
CA ARG A 103 24.82 6.03 -14.89
C ARG A 103 26.30 6.39 -14.94
N LYS A 104 27.19 5.43 -14.67
CA LYS A 104 28.65 5.64 -14.61
C LYS A 104 29.34 5.44 -15.95
N LEU A 105 28.88 4.48 -16.75
CA LEU A 105 29.54 4.07 -17.99
C LEU A 105 29.01 4.80 -19.23
N TYR A 106 27.78 5.31 -19.19
CA TYR A 106 27.11 5.85 -20.37
C TYR A 106 26.63 7.30 -20.15
N GLY A 107 26.94 8.16 -21.11
CA GLY A 107 26.44 9.54 -21.17
C GLY A 107 24.91 9.59 -21.28
N PHE A 108 24.30 10.75 -21.04
CA PHE A 108 22.84 10.89 -21.05
C PHE A 108 22.21 10.54 -22.41
N ASP A 109 22.87 10.89 -23.50
CA ASP A 109 22.40 10.67 -24.88
C ASP A 109 22.85 9.33 -25.47
N ASP A 110 23.57 8.50 -24.69
CA ASP A 110 24.04 7.22 -25.17
C ASP A 110 22.85 6.25 -25.40
N PRO A 111 22.75 5.61 -26.58
CA PRO A 111 21.63 4.73 -26.89
C PRO A 111 21.50 3.54 -25.93
N MET A 112 22.62 3.08 -25.34
CA MET A 112 22.61 2.03 -24.32
C MET A 112 21.87 2.50 -23.06
N ARG A 113 22.10 3.76 -22.65
CA ARG A 113 21.44 4.35 -21.48
C ARG A 113 19.97 4.63 -21.74
N VAL A 114 19.63 5.19 -22.90
CA VAL A 114 18.24 5.49 -23.27
C VAL A 114 17.43 4.19 -23.34
N GLY A 115 17.98 3.16 -24.00
CA GLY A 115 17.37 1.83 -24.08
C GLY A 115 17.18 1.17 -22.71
N ALA A 116 18.20 1.26 -21.84
CA ALA A 116 18.08 0.77 -20.47
C ALA A 116 17.01 1.52 -19.68
N VAL A 117 16.95 2.86 -19.74
CA VAL A 117 15.92 3.66 -19.05
C VAL A 117 14.51 3.25 -19.51
N LEU A 118 14.31 3.05 -20.81
CA LEU A 118 13.04 2.56 -21.36
C LEU A 118 12.69 1.16 -20.85
N ALA A 119 13.66 0.24 -20.81
CA ALA A 119 13.47 -1.11 -20.25
C ALA A 119 13.03 -1.06 -18.78
N TYR A 120 13.68 -0.23 -17.96
CA TYR A 120 13.33 -0.02 -16.56
C TYR A 120 11.91 0.52 -16.39
N ARG A 121 11.52 1.50 -17.21
CA ARG A 121 10.17 2.09 -17.16
C ARG A 121 9.09 1.08 -17.51
N HIS A 122 9.35 0.18 -18.44
CA HIS A 122 8.43 -0.91 -18.79
C HIS A 122 8.36 -1.99 -17.73
N ALA A 123 9.49 -2.40 -17.15
CA ALA A 123 9.46 -3.39 -16.07
C ALA A 123 8.74 -2.86 -14.82
N LEU A 124 8.94 -1.58 -14.49
CA LEU A 124 8.23 -0.92 -13.39
C LEU A 124 6.72 -0.86 -13.62
N TYR A 125 6.25 -0.75 -14.87
CA TYR A 125 4.83 -0.79 -15.18
C TYR A 125 4.19 -2.11 -14.67
N TYR A 126 4.81 -3.26 -14.90
CA TYR A 126 4.27 -4.55 -14.42
C TYR A 126 4.22 -4.63 -12.88
N CYS A 127 5.24 -4.10 -12.19
CA CYS A 127 5.25 -4.02 -10.73
C CYS A 127 4.13 -3.11 -10.21
N LEU A 128 3.97 -1.93 -10.81
CA LEU A 128 2.96 -0.94 -10.42
C LEU A 128 1.54 -1.43 -10.71
N ALA A 129 1.30 -2.07 -11.86
CA ALA A 129 0.01 -2.64 -12.21
C ALA A 129 -0.40 -3.75 -11.23
N THR A 130 0.54 -4.64 -10.88
CA THR A 130 0.29 -5.71 -9.91
C THR A 130 0.02 -5.14 -8.51
N ALA A 131 0.79 -4.14 -8.09
CA ALA A 131 0.59 -3.47 -6.81
C ALA A 131 -0.78 -2.76 -6.74
N LEU A 132 -1.21 -2.11 -7.82
CA LEU A 132 -2.53 -1.48 -7.91
C LEU A 132 -3.65 -2.53 -7.80
N GLY A 133 -3.51 -3.67 -8.48
CA GLY A 133 -4.45 -4.79 -8.36
C GLY A 133 -4.56 -5.31 -6.93
N LEU A 134 -3.42 -5.48 -6.25
CA LEU A 134 -3.39 -5.95 -4.87
C LEU A 134 -3.98 -4.93 -3.88
N ALA A 135 -3.91 -3.62 -4.18
CA ALA A 135 -4.47 -2.56 -3.33
C ALA A 135 -6.00 -2.60 -3.23
N PHE A 136 -6.70 -3.25 -4.18
CA PHE A 136 -8.15 -3.44 -4.08
C PHE A 136 -8.56 -4.41 -2.98
N ILE A 137 -7.70 -5.36 -2.61
CA ILE A 137 -8.00 -6.33 -1.54
C ILE A 137 -8.22 -5.63 -0.18
N PRO A 138 -7.28 -4.82 0.34
CA PRO A 138 -7.51 -4.08 1.58
C PRO A 138 -8.60 -3.01 1.43
N LEU A 139 -8.79 -2.44 0.24
CA LEU A 139 -9.90 -1.51 -0.01
C LEU A 139 -11.26 -2.20 0.20
N ILE A 140 -11.46 -3.37 -0.39
CA ILE A 140 -12.69 -4.17 -0.19
C ILE A 140 -12.81 -4.58 1.28
N ALA A 141 -11.72 -5.05 1.90
CA ALA A 141 -11.74 -5.44 3.31
C ALA A 141 -12.14 -4.27 4.24
N SER A 142 -11.73 -3.04 3.91
CA SER A 142 -12.09 -1.85 4.69
C SER A 142 -13.60 -1.58 4.71
N LEU A 143 -14.35 -1.98 3.67
CA LEU A 143 -15.80 -1.86 3.63
C LEU A 143 -16.51 -2.74 4.67
N PHE A 144 -15.84 -3.78 5.16
CA PHE A 144 -16.35 -4.67 6.21
C PHE A 144 -15.85 -4.29 7.60
N GLN A 145 -15.07 -3.22 7.74
CA GLN A 145 -14.56 -2.78 9.03
C GLN A 145 -15.70 -2.21 9.89
N HIS A 146 -15.78 -2.65 11.14
CA HIS A 146 -16.80 -2.17 12.07
C HIS A 146 -16.51 -0.74 12.54
N ASN A 147 -17.56 0.09 12.61
CA ASN A 147 -17.46 1.45 13.11
C ASN A 147 -17.47 1.45 14.64
N TYR A 148 -16.32 1.68 15.25
CA TYR A 148 -16.22 1.81 16.71
C TYR A 148 -16.54 3.25 17.14
N PHE A 149 -17.61 3.42 17.91
CA PHE A 149 -17.92 4.70 18.54
C PHE A 149 -17.16 4.81 19.87
N LEU A 150 -16.15 5.68 19.91
CA LEU A 150 -15.40 6.01 21.12
C LEU A 150 -16.07 7.22 21.75
N GLY A 151 -16.93 6.97 22.74
CA GLY A 151 -17.55 8.01 23.56
C GLY A 151 -16.56 8.58 24.58
N LYS A 152 -16.92 8.60 25.87
CA LYS A 152 -16.00 8.95 26.95
C LYS A 152 -15.07 7.78 27.37
N SER A 153 -15.26 6.61 26.79
CA SER A 153 -14.46 5.41 27.05
C SER A 153 -13.21 5.35 26.17
N GLN A 154 -12.14 4.73 26.68
CA GLN A 154 -10.88 4.58 25.93
C GLN A 154 -10.92 3.48 24.86
N ASN A 155 -11.90 2.58 24.92
CA ASN A 155 -12.13 1.51 23.96
C ASN A 155 -13.63 1.16 23.90
N ALA A 156 -14.00 0.29 22.97
CA ALA A 156 -15.38 -0.17 22.80
C ALA A 156 -15.76 -1.33 23.73
N VAL A 157 -14.80 -1.91 24.47
CA VAL A 157 -14.97 -3.14 25.25
C VAL A 157 -15.09 -2.88 26.75
N THR A 158 -14.31 -1.96 27.31
CA THR A 158 -14.34 -1.62 28.73
C THR A 158 -15.08 -0.31 28.95
N ASN A 159 -16.14 -0.34 29.79
CA ASN A 159 -16.95 0.85 30.09
C ASN A 159 -16.30 1.71 31.20
N VAL A 160 -15.02 2.02 31.03
CA VAL A 160 -14.22 2.84 31.96
C VAL A 160 -13.81 4.13 31.28
N GLY A 161 -13.91 5.23 32.03
CA GLY A 161 -13.48 6.56 31.60
C GLY A 161 -11.97 6.72 31.66
N ASN A 162 -11.49 7.88 31.20
CA ASN A 162 -10.06 8.25 31.26
C ASN A 162 -9.55 8.42 32.71
N ASP A 163 -10.46 8.54 33.67
CA ASP A 163 -10.24 8.59 35.12
C ASP A 163 -10.20 7.20 35.77
N GLY A 164 -10.39 6.12 34.99
CA GLY A 164 -10.41 4.74 35.47
C GLY A 164 -11.69 4.36 36.21
N LEU A 165 -12.68 5.26 36.28
CA LEU A 165 -13.96 5.01 36.91
C LEU A 165 -14.94 4.40 35.89
N PRO A 166 -15.85 3.50 36.33
CA PRO A 166 -16.90 3.00 35.46
C PRO A 166 -17.84 4.14 35.06
N LEU A 167 -18.05 4.32 33.75
CA LEU A 167 -18.95 5.36 33.26
C LEU A 167 -20.40 4.93 33.50
N ALA A 168 -21.21 5.85 34.06
CA ALA A 168 -22.64 5.63 34.28
C ALA A 168 -23.44 5.46 32.97
N GLU A 169 -22.85 5.85 31.82
CA GLU A 169 -23.47 5.72 30.52
C GLU A 169 -23.43 4.25 30.07
N THR A 170 -24.51 3.53 30.35
CA THR A 170 -24.72 2.18 29.83
C THR A 170 -24.91 2.27 28.31
N ARG A 171 -24.00 1.64 27.56
CA ARG A 171 -24.10 1.34 26.11
C ARG A 171 -25.12 2.20 25.34
N ARG A 172 -24.73 3.39 24.88
CA ARG A 172 -25.28 3.92 23.63
C ARG A 172 -24.61 3.21 22.45
N SER A 173 -24.80 1.90 22.37
CA SER A 173 -24.40 1.07 21.24
C SER A 173 -25.63 0.45 20.60
N GLU A 174 -26.66 1.24 20.33
CA GLU A 174 -27.78 0.82 19.49
C GLU A 174 -28.17 1.98 18.59
N LEU A 175 -27.40 2.16 17.51
CA LEU A 175 -28.10 2.39 16.26
C LEU A 175 -28.84 1.08 15.99
N GLU A 176 -30.17 1.05 16.18
CA GLU A 176 -31.01 -0.13 15.88
C GLU A 176 -30.59 -0.72 14.53
N PRO A 177 -30.51 -2.06 14.38
CA PRO A 177 -30.14 -2.68 13.12
C PRO A 177 -31.02 -2.10 12.00
N PRO A 178 -30.42 -1.72 10.85
CA PRO A 178 -31.17 -1.03 9.80
C PRO A 178 -32.35 -1.90 9.37
N LYS A 179 -33.57 -1.36 9.42
CA LYS A 179 -34.79 -2.12 9.13
C LYS A 179 -34.83 -2.62 7.69
N ASN A 180 -34.07 -1.98 6.79
CA ASN A 180 -34.01 -2.32 5.37
C ASN A 180 -32.61 -2.10 4.75
N LYS A 181 -32.32 -2.81 3.64
CA LYS A 181 -31.09 -2.65 2.85
C LYS A 181 -30.84 -1.21 2.36
N LYS A 182 -31.91 -0.46 2.09
CA LYS A 182 -31.84 0.97 1.74
C LYS A 182 -31.35 1.82 2.91
N GLU A 183 -31.79 1.52 4.12
CA GLU A 183 -31.36 2.23 5.33
C GLU A 183 -29.91 1.88 5.68
N ALA A 184 -29.50 0.62 5.51
CA ALA A 184 -28.11 0.20 5.65
C ALA A 184 -27.19 0.94 4.66
N PHE A 185 -27.62 1.07 3.40
CA PHE A 185 -26.89 1.81 2.37
C PHE A 185 -26.83 3.33 2.67
N LEU A 186 -27.94 3.92 3.12
CA LEU A 186 -28.00 5.34 3.50
C LEU A 186 -27.12 5.63 4.72
N ARG A 187 -27.10 4.75 5.72
CA ARG A 187 -26.23 4.88 6.91
C ARG A 187 -24.75 4.73 6.56
N PHE A 188 -24.42 3.75 5.70
CA PHE A 188 -23.09 3.58 5.13
C PHE A 188 -22.61 4.82 4.38
N TRP A 189 -23.47 5.43 3.55
CA TRP A 189 -23.14 6.65 2.80
C TRP A 189 -23.11 7.91 3.68
N ALA A 190 -23.90 7.94 4.76
CA ALA A 190 -23.97 9.04 5.72
C ALA A 190 -22.93 8.97 6.85
N GLY A 191 -22.12 7.90 6.93
CA GLY A 191 -21.09 7.73 7.95
C GLY A 191 -21.61 7.62 9.38
N LYS A 192 -22.86 7.15 9.57
CA LYS A 192 -23.49 6.94 10.89
C LYS A 192 -23.69 5.45 11.16
#